data_AF-A0AAQ0Q8G9-F1
#
_entry.id   AF-A0AAQ0Q8G9-F1
#
_cell.length_a   1.000
_cell.length_b   1.000
_cell.length_c   1.000
_cell.angle_alpha   90.00
_cell.angle_beta   90.00
_cell.angle_gamma   90.00
#
_symmetry.space_group_name_H-M   'P 1'
#
loop_
_entity.id
_entity.type
_entity.pdbx_description
1 polymer ?
#
loop_
_entity_poly.entity_id
_entity_poly.type
_entity_poly.pdbx_seq_one_letter_code
_entity_poly.pdbx_strand_id
1 'polypeptide(L)'
;MSNLSFTQEQRTLEWYRARLGYITGSQVGSLMKSGRTKDKVFSDTALTYLYQLAGERSLNPEIVKDDNMFTFYLEQTTSQSKAMRFGTEQEENARAMYVDITGREVKEVGLCHHPQIKYLASSPDGITADGDVMGCVEIKCPTLSTYSKYVAEIHDNESLKKVNPDYYYQCQNHMACTEAQFCDFIVYCPFVENPIHIVRIQRDEDAIALIMERVELAEQIIEENYSQLKRA
;
A
#
# COMPACT_ATOMS: atom_id res chain seq x y z
N MET A 1 10.92 16.28 2.34
CA MET A 1 10.40 15.96 3.71
C MET A 1 8.94 16.37 3.95
N SER A 2 8.28 17.20 3.12
CA SER A 2 6.94 17.74 3.40
C SER A 2 5.78 16.75 3.34
N ASN A 3 6.00 15.52 2.86
CA ASN A 3 4.93 14.57 2.56
C ASN A 3 4.79 13.43 3.58
N LEU A 4 5.66 13.41 4.60
CA LEU A 4 5.62 12.39 5.65
C LEU A 4 4.62 12.79 6.74
N SER A 5 3.67 11.90 7.03
CA SER A 5 2.63 12.13 8.03
C SER A 5 2.96 11.41 9.34
N PHE A 6 3.77 12.02 10.20
CA PHE A 6 4.19 11.41 11.47
C PHE A 6 3.15 11.50 12.60
N THR A 7 2.11 12.32 12.45
CA THR A 7 1.10 12.56 13.50
C THR A 7 -0.20 11.81 13.27
N GLN A 8 -0.41 11.23 12.09
CA GLN A 8 -1.60 10.46 11.77
C GLN A 8 -1.33 8.98 12.01
N GLU A 9 -2.00 8.41 13.00
CA GLU A 9 -1.93 6.98 13.28
C GLU A 9 -2.76 6.17 12.26
N GLN A 10 -2.18 5.09 11.73
CA GLN A 10 -2.88 4.23 10.78
C GLN A 10 -4.07 3.51 11.44
N ARG A 11 -5.04 3.07 10.63
CA ARG A 11 -6.24 2.33 11.08
C ARG A 11 -7.20 3.13 11.98
N THR A 12 -6.98 4.43 12.15
CA THR A 12 -7.93 5.37 12.76
C THR A 12 -8.98 5.84 11.75
N LEU A 13 -10.13 6.36 12.22
CA LEU A 13 -11.15 6.94 11.33
C LEU A 13 -10.58 8.11 10.50
N GLU A 14 -9.72 8.93 11.10
CA GLU A 14 -9.02 10.01 10.40
C GLU A 14 -8.17 9.49 9.25
N TRP A 15 -7.40 8.42 9.48
CA TRP A 15 -6.60 7.78 8.45
C TRP A 15 -7.46 7.17 7.33
N TYR A 16 -8.57 6.49 7.66
CA TYR A 16 -9.49 5.98 6.64
C TYR A 16 -10.11 7.11 5.81
N ARG A 17 -10.49 8.24 6.44
CA ARG A 17 -11.00 9.43 5.72
C ARG A 17 -9.97 10.00 4.76
N ALA A 18 -8.71 10.11 5.20
CA ALA A 18 -7.62 10.64 4.37
C ALA A 18 -7.37 9.81 3.10
N ARG A 19 -7.75 8.53 3.11
CA ARG A 19 -7.58 7.59 1.99
C ARG A 19 -8.74 7.58 0.99
N LEU A 20 -9.88 8.18 1.32
CA LEU A 20 -11.08 8.10 0.49
C LEU A 20 -10.83 8.64 -0.91
N GLY A 21 -11.06 7.80 -1.91
CA GLY A 21 -10.90 8.16 -3.33
C GLY A 21 -9.44 8.29 -3.79
N TYR A 22 -8.46 7.93 -2.95
CA TYR A 22 -7.05 7.86 -3.34
C TYR A 22 -6.71 6.44 -3.82
N ILE A 23 -5.92 6.37 -4.89
CA ILE A 23 -5.17 5.16 -5.24
C ILE A 23 -4.08 5.00 -4.19
N THR A 24 -4.09 3.88 -3.47
CA THR A 24 -3.13 3.61 -2.39
C THR A 24 -2.12 2.53 -2.75
N GLY A 25 -0.92 2.58 -2.17
CA GLY A 25 0.18 1.67 -2.51
C GLY A 25 -0.16 0.19 -2.49
N SER A 26 -1.00 -0.28 -1.56
CA SER A 26 -1.40 -1.69 -1.50
C SER A 26 -2.28 -2.13 -2.68
N GLN A 27 -2.89 -1.20 -3.42
CA GLN A 27 -3.75 -1.49 -4.57
C GLN A 27 -3.12 -1.16 -5.92
N VAL A 28 -1.98 -0.46 -5.94
CA VAL A 28 -1.32 -0.06 -7.19
C VAL A 28 -0.91 -1.26 -8.05
N GLY A 29 -0.52 -2.38 -7.41
CA GLY A 29 -0.20 -3.63 -8.11
C GLY A 29 -1.36 -4.19 -8.93
N SER A 30 -2.61 -4.03 -8.45
CA SER A 30 -3.81 -4.44 -9.18
C SER A 30 -3.96 -3.68 -10.51
N LEU A 31 -3.51 -2.42 -10.54
CA LEU A 31 -3.53 -1.57 -11.72
C LEU A 31 -2.46 -1.96 -12.74
N MET A 32 -1.46 -2.76 -12.39
CA MET A 32 -0.43 -3.20 -13.35
C MET A 32 -0.87 -4.36 -14.25
N LYS A 33 -2.02 -4.97 -13.94
CA LYS A 33 -2.55 -6.14 -14.66
C LYS A 33 -3.48 -5.70 -15.80
N SER A 34 -3.07 -6.00 -17.03
CA SER A 34 -3.90 -5.78 -18.23
C SER A 34 -5.07 -6.77 -18.32
N GLY A 35 -6.11 -6.39 -19.08
CA GLY A 35 -7.23 -7.28 -19.36
C GLY A 35 -6.84 -8.47 -20.24
N ARG A 36 -7.70 -9.50 -20.28
CA ARG A 36 -7.48 -10.71 -21.09
C ARG A 36 -7.55 -10.46 -22.60
N THR A 37 -8.19 -9.37 -23.01
CA THR A 37 -8.29 -8.91 -24.41
C THR A 37 -7.32 -7.77 -24.64
N LYS A 38 -6.70 -7.71 -25.83
CA LYS A 38 -5.67 -6.72 -26.18
C LYS A 38 -6.13 -5.26 -25.98
N ASP A 39 -7.42 -5.00 -26.09
CA ASP A 39 -7.99 -3.65 -26.04
C ASP A 39 -8.33 -3.18 -24.61
N LYS A 40 -8.23 -4.07 -23.61
CA LYS A 40 -8.56 -3.72 -22.21
C LYS A 40 -7.29 -3.34 -21.43
N VAL A 41 -7.19 -2.05 -21.14
CA VAL A 41 -6.09 -1.48 -20.34
C VAL A 41 -6.00 -2.10 -18.95
N PHE A 42 -7.15 -2.29 -18.27
CA PHE A 42 -7.22 -2.84 -16.92
C PHE A 42 -7.97 -4.17 -16.86
N SER A 43 -7.61 -5.01 -15.90
CA SER A 43 -8.39 -6.20 -15.53
C SER A 43 -9.75 -5.81 -14.92
N ASP A 44 -10.72 -6.73 -14.93
CA ASP A 44 -12.05 -6.47 -14.35
C ASP A 44 -11.99 -6.25 -12.81
N THR A 45 -11.00 -6.85 -12.13
CA THR A 45 -10.71 -6.58 -10.71
C THR A 45 -10.23 -5.15 -10.51
N ALA A 46 -9.32 -4.67 -11.34
CA ALA A 46 -8.85 -3.28 -11.29
C ALA A 46 -10.01 -2.32 -11.59
N LEU A 47 -10.84 -2.59 -12.60
CA LEU A 47 -12.01 -1.75 -12.91
C LEU A 47 -13.00 -1.68 -11.74
N THR A 48 -13.26 -2.80 -11.05
CA THR A 48 -14.09 -2.79 -9.83
C THR A 48 -13.53 -1.84 -8.77
N TYR A 49 -12.21 -1.85 -8.56
CA TYR A 49 -11.54 -0.93 -7.64
C TYR A 49 -11.65 0.53 -8.10
N LEU A 50 -11.50 0.83 -9.39
CA LEU A 50 -11.65 2.19 -9.91
C LEU A 50 -13.08 2.73 -9.72
N TYR A 51 -14.10 1.92 -9.95
CA TYR A 51 -15.49 2.30 -9.66
C TYR A 51 -15.74 2.54 -8.18
N GLN A 52 -15.12 1.75 -7.29
CA GLN A 52 -15.18 1.99 -5.86
C GLN A 52 -14.59 3.38 -5.52
N LEU A 53 -13.43 3.74 -6.07
CA LEU A 53 -12.82 5.05 -5.82
C LEU A 53 -13.68 6.22 -6.32
N ALA A 54 -14.34 6.08 -7.47
CA ALA A 54 -15.30 7.07 -7.96
C ALA A 54 -16.49 7.22 -6.99
N GLY A 55 -16.99 6.09 -6.48
CA GLY A 55 -18.01 6.06 -5.43
C GLY A 55 -17.56 6.77 -4.15
N GLU A 56 -16.35 6.48 -3.67
CA GLU A 56 -15.74 7.13 -2.50
C GLU A 56 -15.66 8.65 -2.66
N ARG A 57 -15.27 9.16 -3.84
CA ARG A 57 -15.25 10.61 -4.15
C ARG A 57 -16.63 11.25 -4.16
N SER A 58 -17.69 10.45 -4.32
CA SER A 58 -19.09 10.87 -4.33
C SER A 58 -19.83 10.71 -3.00
N LEU A 59 -19.15 10.19 -1.96
CA LEU A 59 -19.76 10.01 -0.65
C LEU A 59 -20.34 11.32 -0.11
N ASN A 60 -21.51 11.20 0.53
CA ASN A 60 -22.16 12.33 1.18
C ASN A 60 -21.21 12.92 2.25
N PRO A 61 -20.84 14.21 2.19
CA PRO A 61 -19.95 14.82 3.16
C PRO A 61 -20.43 14.70 4.61
N GLU A 62 -21.74 14.62 4.85
CA GLU A 62 -22.30 14.45 6.18
C GLU A 62 -22.10 13.03 6.72
N ILE A 63 -22.09 12.01 5.84
CA ILE A 63 -21.69 10.64 6.22
C ILE A 63 -20.19 10.62 6.56
N VAL A 64 -19.36 11.28 5.77
CA VAL A 64 -17.91 11.27 5.98
C VAL A 64 -17.54 11.95 7.32
N LYS A 65 -18.20 13.04 7.69
CA LYS A 65 -17.92 13.78 8.94
C LYS A 65 -18.44 13.08 10.20
N ASP A 66 -19.51 12.29 10.08
CA ASP A 66 -20.10 11.58 11.23
C ASP A 66 -19.35 10.27 11.50
N ASP A 67 -18.77 10.13 12.70
CA ASP A 67 -17.98 8.95 13.07
C ASP A 67 -18.80 7.65 13.05
N ASN A 68 -20.08 7.68 13.43
CA ASN A 68 -20.92 6.48 13.48
C ASN A 68 -21.30 6.04 12.07
N MET A 69 -21.74 6.98 11.23
CA MET A 69 -22.10 6.70 9.84
C MET A 69 -20.88 6.27 9.02
N PHE A 70 -19.73 6.90 9.26
CA PHE A 70 -18.49 6.50 8.60
C PHE A 70 -18.01 5.13 9.06
N THR A 71 -18.11 4.81 10.35
CA THR A 71 -17.82 3.46 10.86
C THR A 71 -18.73 2.42 10.23
N PHE A 72 -20.04 2.69 10.16
CA PHE A 72 -21.00 1.80 9.50
C PHE A 72 -20.64 1.59 8.01
N TYR A 73 -20.26 2.65 7.29
CA TYR A 73 -19.77 2.54 5.92
C TYR A 73 -18.52 1.63 5.82
N LEU A 74 -17.54 1.79 6.71
CA LEU A 74 -16.33 0.95 6.73
C LEU A 74 -16.68 -0.53 6.99
N GLU A 75 -17.61 -0.82 7.90
CA GLU A 75 -18.05 -2.19 8.18
C GLU A 75 -18.70 -2.87 6.97
N GLN A 76 -19.42 -2.12 6.13
CA GLN A 76 -20.07 -2.66 4.93
C GLN A 76 -19.11 -2.82 3.74
N THR A 77 -18.02 -2.05 3.69
CA THR A 77 -17.14 -1.95 2.51
C THR A 77 -15.75 -2.53 2.71
N THR A 78 -15.34 -2.74 3.96
CA THR A 78 -14.07 -3.38 4.28
C THR A 78 -14.28 -4.85 4.65
N SER A 79 -13.31 -5.68 4.32
CA SER A 79 -13.31 -7.09 4.70
C SER A 79 -11.98 -7.42 5.35
N GLN A 80 -12.02 -7.92 6.59
CA GLN A 80 -10.85 -8.43 7.29
C GLN A 80 -10.92 -9.94 7.41
N SER A 81 -9.96 -10.63 6.78
CA SER A 81 -9.77 -12.05 7.02
C SER A 81 -9.04 -12.29 8.36
N LYS A 82 -9.14 -13.50 8.90
CA LYS A 82 -8.37 -13.90 10.09
C LYS A 82 -6.86 -13.69 9.90
N ALA A 83 -6.34 -13.93 8.69
CA ALA A 83 -4.93 -13.72 8.37
C ALA A 83 -4.55 -12.23 8.37
N MET A 84 -5.41 -11.34 7.88
CA MET A 84 -5.15 -9.89 7.93
C MET A 84 -5.16 -9.36 9.36
N ARG A 85 -6.10 -9.83 10.19
CA ARG A 85 -6.15 -9.48 11.62
C ARG A 85 -4.90 -9.95 12.35
N PHE A 86 -4.53 -11.22 12.19
CA PHE A 86 -3.30 -11.76 12.76
C PHE A 86 -2.08 -10.93 12.33
N GLY A 87 -2.00 -10.57 11.05
CA GLY A 87 -0.88 -9.79 10.56
C GLY A 87 -0.79 -8.39 11.17
N THR A 88 -1.94 -7.75 11.40
CA THR A 88 -2.03 -6.46 12.11
C THR A 88 -1.55 -6.60 13.56
N GLU A 89 -1.98 -7.64 14.27
CA GLU A 89 -1.58 -7.89 15.67
C GLU A 89 -0.09 -8.24 15.83
N GLN A 90 0.58 -8.69 14.76
CA GLN A 90 2.00 -9.07 14.79
C GLN A 90 2.95 -8.02 14.20
N GLU A 91 2.43 -6.94 13.63
CA GLU A 91 3.25 -5.92 12.96
C GLU A 91 4.25 -5.26 13.92
N GLU A 92 3.82 -4.95 15.15
CA GLU A 92 4.68 -4.37 16.20
C GLU A 92 5.84 -5.32 16.56
N ASN A 93 5.56 -6.62 16.71
CA ASN A 93 6.59 -7.63 17.01
C ASN A 93 7.60 -7.77 15.87
N ALA A 94 7.12 -7.78 14.62
CA ALA A 94 7.97 -7.83 13.44
C ALA A 94 8.87 -6.60 13.33
N ARG A 95 8.32 -5.41 13.61
CA ARG A 95 9.06 -4.14 13.61
C ARG A 95 10.12 -4.10 14.70
N ALA A 96 9.78 -4.52 15.93
CA ALA A 96 10.73 -4.59 17.04
C ALA A 96 11.92 -5.50 16.69
N MET A 97 11.64 -6.69 16.14
CA MET A 97 12.68 -7.63 15.73
C MET A 97 13.56 -7.09 14.59
N TYR A 98 12.97 -6.36 13.63
CA TYR A 98 13.74 -5.68 12.59
C TYR A 98 14.69 -4.63 13.18
N VAL A 99 14.22 -3.82 14.13
CA VAL A 99 15.05 -2.83 14.82
C VAL A 99 16.19 -3.51 15.58
N ASP A 100 15.91 -4.58 16.31
CA ASP A 100 16.91 -5.35 17.07
C ASP A 100 18.00 -5.95 16.16
N ILE A 101 17.62 -6.50 15.00
CA ILE A 101 18.55 -7.14 14.06
C ILE A 101 19.40 -6.11 13.32
N THR A 102 18.80 -5.02 12.89
CA THR A 102 19.45 -4.07 11.98
C THR A 102 20.07 -2.87 12.68
N GLY A 103 19.69 -2.61 13.93
CA GLY A 103 20.07 -1.42 14.69
C GLY A 103 19.49 -0.12 14.14
N ARG A 104 18.58 -0.17 13.16
CA ARG A 104 17.99 1.01 12.52
C ARG A 104 16.65 1.34 13.14
N GLU A 105 16.47 2.61 13.51
CA GLU A 105 15.17 3.11 13.99
C GLU A 105 14.11 3.03 12.88
N VAL A 106 12.87 2.78 13.29
CA VAL A 106 11.69 2.84 12.43
C VAL A 106 10.72 3.85 13.03
N LYS A 107 10.32 4.84 12.24
CA LYS A 107 9.30 5.82 12.58
C LYS A 107 8.03 5.52 11.82
N GLU A 108 6.97 5.20 12.53
CA GLU A 108 5.65 5.00 11.91
C GLU A 108 5.17 6.27 11.22
N VAL A 109 4.43 6.10 10.12
CA VAL A 109 3.82 7.18 9.37
C VAL A 109 2.41 6.81 8.93
N GLY A 110 1.55 7.81 8.79
CA GLY A 110 0.20 7.71 8.25
C GLY A 110 0.17 7.67 6.73
N LEU A 111 -0.77 8.40 6.12
CA LEU A 111 -0.85 8.52 4.67
C LEU A 111 0.15 9.55 4.13
N CYS A 112 1.06 9.12 3.27
CA CYS A 112 2.03 9.94 2.55
C CYS A 112 1.52 10.18 1.12
N HIS A 113 1.27 11.43 0.76
CA HIS A 113 0.79 11.78 -0.59
C HIS A 113 1.94 11.85 -1.59
N HIS A 114 1.68 11.45 -2.84
CA HIS A 114 2.63 11.66 -3.91
C HIS A 114 2.88 13.17 -4.11
N PRO A 115 4.14 13.63 -4.26
CA PRO A 115 4.47 15.06 -4.35
C PRO A 115 3.83 15.77 -5.55
N GLN A 116 3.54 15.04 -6.63
CA GLN A 116 3.11 15.62 -7.90
C GLN A 116 1.80 15.05 -8.45
N ILE A 117 1.41 13.84 -8.04
CA ILE A 117 0.27 13.12 -8.64
C ILE A 117 -0.87 13.20 -7.65
N LYS A 118 -1.91 13.92 -8.05
CA LYS A 118 -3.12 14.05 -7.25
C LYS A 118 -3.78 12.67 -7.09
N TYR A 119 -4.36 12.44 -5.92
CA TYR A 119 -5.05 11.19 -5.60
C TYR A 119 -4.16 9.92 -5.59
N LEU A 120 -2.84 10.06 -5.64
CA LEU A 120 -1.91 8.96 -5.38
C LEU A 120 -1.29 9.12 -3.98
N ALA A 121 -1.32 8.06 -3.20
CA ALA A 121 -0.74 8.06 -1.86
C ALA A 121 -0.25 6.66 -1.43
N SER A 122 0.52 6.62 -0.34
CA SER A 122 0.98 5.37 0.26
C SER A 122 1.10 5.48 1.77
N SER A 123 0.91 4.38 2.48
CA SER A 123 1.11 4.29 3.93
C SER A 123 2.11 3.18 4.21
N PRO A 124 3.42 3.44 4.13
CA PRO A 124 4.41 2.45 4.54
C PRO A 124 4.29 2.19 6.04
N ASP A 125 4.67 0.99 6.48
CA ASP A 125 4.60 0.61 7.91
C ASP A 125 5.64 1.38 8.76
N GLY A 126 6.56 2.07 8.09
CA GLY A 126 7.43 3.07 8.70
C GLY A 126 8.49 3.62 7.74
N ILE A 127 9.19 4.64 8.23
CA ILE A 127 10.37 5.23 7.61
C ILE A 127 11.59 4.87 8.44
N THR A 128 12.67 4.50 7.77
CA THR A 128 13.95 4.14 8.37
C THR A 128 15.10 4.83 7.62
N ALA A 129 16.33 4.68 8.09
CA ALA A 129 17.51 5.20 7.44
C ALA A 129 18.67 4.20 7.54
N ASP A 130 19.48 4.12 6.49
CA ASP A 130 20.76 3.43 6.45
C ASP A 130 21.86 4.44 6.14
N GLY A 131 22.57 4.89 7.16
CA GLY A 131 23.38 6.11 7.10
C GLY A 131 22.52 7.33 6.75
N ASP A 132 22.90 8.07 5.71
CA ASP A 132 22.17 9.25 5.22
C ASP A 132 21.07 8.90 4.20
N VAL A 133 20.87 7.62 3.90
CA VAL A 133 19.90 7.17 2.89
C VAL A 133 18.58 6.82 3.57
N MET A 134 17.53 7.58 3.25
CA MET A 134 16.17 7.31 3.73
C MET A 134 15.55 6.11 3.01
N GLY A 135 14.90 5.24 3.79
CA GLY A 135 14.17 4.08 3.31
C GLY A 135 12.77 3.97 3.91
N CYS A 136 11.95 3.10 3.33
CA CYS A 136 10.68 2.65 3.89
C CYS A 136 10.83 1.24 4.48
N VAL A 137 9.86 0.84 5.32
CA VAL A 137 9.64 -0.56 5.67
C VAL A 137 8.24 -0.99 5.25
N GLU A 138 8.11 -2.22 4.78
CA GLU A 138 6.84 -2.89 4.50
C GLU A 138 6.87 -4.27 5.15
N ILE A 139 5.99 -4.49 6.12
CA ILE A 139 5.92 -5.65 6.99
C ILE A 139 4.74 -6.51 6.57
N LYS A 140 5.01 -7.78 6.29
CA LYS A 140 4.00 -8.80 6.05
C LYS A 140 4.13 -9.90 7.07
N CYS A 141 3.00 -10.25 7.69
CA CYS A 141 2.91 -11.35 8.63
C CYS A 141 1.99 -12.45 8.07
N PRO A 142 2.44 -13.22 7.06
CA PRO A 142 1.57 -14.12 6.30
C PRO A 142 1.35 -15.47 7.01
N THR A 143 0.60 -16.37 6.36
CA THR A 143 0.50 -17.77 6.80
C THR A 143 1.85 -18.49 6.69
N LEU A 144 2.01 -19.61 7.42
CA LEU A 144 3.23 -20.40 7.41
C LEU A 144 3.68 -20.82 5.99
N SER A 145 2.74 -21.28 5.15
CA SER A 145 3.08 -21.69 3.77
C SER A 145 3.57 -20.53 2.92
N THR A 146 2.96 -19.36 3.06
CA THR A 146 3.38 -18.15 2.36
C THR A 146 4.70 -17.61 2.90
N TYR A 147 4.93 -17.67 4.22
CA TYR A 147 6.23 -17.34 4.83
C TYR A 147 7.35 -18.18 4.22
N SER A 148 7.21 -19.51 4.25
CA SER A 148 8.21 -20.42 3.69
C SER A 148 8.46 -20.18 2.20
N LYS A 149 7.41 -19.89 1.43
CA LYS A 149 7.56 -19.52 0.01
C LYS A 149 8.39 -18.24 -0.16
N TYR A 150 8.09 -17.21 0.61
CA TYR A 150 8.79 -15.92 0.48
C TYR A 150 10.26 -16.02 0.89
N VAL A 151 10.57 -16.75 1.95
CA VAL A 151 11.96 -17.06 2.35
C VAL A 151 12.70 -17.78 1.23
N ALA A 152 12.06 -18.74 0.56
CA ALA A 152 12.69 -19.54 -0.48
C ALA A 152 12.91 -18.75 -1.79
N GLU A 153 11.93 -17.92 -2.18
CA GLU A 153 11.85 -17.40 -3.54
C GLU A 153 12.13 -15.89 -3.68
N ILE A 154 12.22 -15.11 -2.60
CA ILE A 154 12.35 -13.64 -2.66
C ILE A 154 13.66 -13.20 -1.98
N HIS A 155 14.55 -12.57 -2.74
CA HIS A 155 15.89 -12.15 -2.29
C HIS A 155 16.33 -10.77 -2.81
N ASP A 156 15.57 -10.18 -3.75
CA ASP A 156 15.87 -8.92 -4.42
C ASP A 156 14.63 -8.35 -5.15
N ASN A 157 14.81 -7.26 -5.89
CA ASN A 157 13.79 -6.64 -6.74
C ASN A 157 13.16 -7.62 -7.74
N GLU A 158 13.97 -8.37 -8.48
CA GLU A 158 13.52 -9.22 -9.58
C GLU A 158 12.67 -10.38 -9.05
N SER A 159 13.16 -11.02 -7.99
CA SER A 159 12.49 -12.14 -7.34
C SER A 159 11.20 -11.70 -6.63
N LEU A 160 11.17 -10.54 -5.96
CA LEU A 160 9.91 -10.01 -5.42
C LEU A 160 8.91 -9.72 -6.53
N LYS A 161 9.34 -9.03 -7.61
CA LYS A 161 8.47 -8.71 -8.75
C LYS A 161 7.90 -9.97 -9.41
N LYS A 162 8.69 -11.04 -9.50
CA LYS A 162 8.26 -12.33 -10.06
C LYS A 162 7.30 -13.08 -9.15
N VAL A 163 7.61 -13.18 -7.86
CA VAL A 163 6.86 -14.00 -6.89
C VAL A 163 5.58 -13.32 -6.43
N ASN A 164 5.66 -12.01 -6.20
CA ASN A 164 4.54 -11.17 -5.80
C ASN A 164 4.69 -9.75 -6.38
N PRO A 165 4.27 -9.52 -7.64
CA PRO A 165 4.36 -8.22 -8.28
C PRO A 165 3.57 -7.14 -7.51
N ASP A 166 2.48 -7.51 -6.84
CA ASP A 166 1.66 -6.54 -6.11
C ASP A 166 2.45 -5.88 -4.97
N TYR A 167 3.25 -6.65 -4.22
CA TYR A 167 4.11 -6.10 -3.17
C TYR A 167 5.35 -5.39 -3.71
N TYR A 168 5.90 -5.82 -4.85
CA TYR A 168 6.96 -5.05 -5.51
C TYR A 168 6.48 -3.64 -5.88
N TYR A 169 5.34 -3.54 -6.57
CA TYR A 169 4.80 -2.23 -6.95
C TYR A 169 4.31 -1.41 -5.74
N GLN A 170 3.86 -2.06 -4.67
CA GLN A 170 3.59 -1.39 -3.40
C GLN A 170 4.87 -0.74 -2.83
N CYS A 171 6.00 -1.45 -2.79
CA CYS A 171 7.28 -0.91 -2.35
C CYS A 171 7.73 0.27 -3.22
N GLN A 172 7.62 0.15 -4.55
CA GLN A 172 7.94 1.23 -5.48
C GLN A 172 7.05 2.47 -5.27
N ASN A 173 5.75 2.27 -5.00
CA ASN A 173 4.85 3.37 -4.70
C ASN A 173 5.15 4.07 -3.37
N HIS A 174 5.58 3.34 -2.33
CA HIS A 174 6.07 3.94 -1.10
C HIS A 174 7.23 4.89 -1.38
N MET A 175 8.22 4.43 -2.13
CA MET A 175 9.39 5.23 -2.51
C MET A 175 8.99 6.42 -3.38
N ALA A 176 8.03 6.26 -4.31
CA ALA A 176 7.50 7.36 -5.10
C ALA A 176 6.83 8.45 -4.25
N CYS A 177 6.04 8.07 -3.24
CA CYS A 177 5.32 9.02 -2.40
C CYS A 177 6.20 9.70 -1.34
N THR A 178 7.24 9.01 -0.86
CA THR A 178 8.08 9.46 0.26
C THR A 178 9.44 10.00 -0.17
N GLU A 179 9.83 9.81 -1.43
CA GLU A 179 11.19 10.09 -1.95
C GLU A 179 12.29 9.20 -1.34
N ALA A 180 11.91 8.12 -0.66
CA ALA A 180 12.84 7.11 -0.15
C ALA A 180 13.56 6.38 -1.30
N GLN A 181 14.77 5.88 -1.00
CA GLN A 181 15.66 5.24 -1.98
C GLN A 181 15.64 3.71 -1.93
N PHE A 182 15.12 3.15 -0.83
CA PHE A 182 14.88 1.72 -0.70
C PHE A 182 13.63 1.46 0.14
N CYS A 183 13.10 0.24 0.05
CA CYS A 183 12.11 -0.29 0.96
C CYS A 183 12.60 -1.65 1.46
N ASP A 184 12.75 -1.82 2.77
CA ASP A 184 12.99 -3.15 3.33
C ASP A 184 11.66 -3.89 3.43
N PHE A 185 11.50 -4.92 2.59
CA PHE A 185 10.38 -5.84 2.61
C PHE A 185 10.63 -6.91 3.66
N ILE A 186 9.84 -6.89 4.73
CA ILE A 186 9.99 -7.71 5.91
C ILE A 186 8.88 -8.74 5.92
N VAL A 187 9.23 -10.02 6.02
CA VAL A 187 8.28 -11.11 6.20
C VAL A 187 8.49 -11.71 7.57
N TYR A 188 7.44 -11.78 8.38
CA TYR A 188 7.50 -12.26 9.75
C TYR A 188 6.53 -13.41 10.00
N CYS A 189 6.98 -14.45 10.67
CA CYS A 189 6.16 -15.56 11.14
C CYS A 189 6.66 -16.02 12.52
N PRO A 190 5.91 -15.78 13.61
CA PRO A 190 6.37 -16.08 14.97
C PRO A 190 6.42 -17.59 15.29
N PHE A 191 5.99 -18.45 14.36
CA PHE A 191 5.84 -19.89 14.60
C PHE A 191 7.06 -20.73 14.17
N VAL A 192 8.12 -20.10 13.65
CA VAL A 192 9.31 -20.79 13.14
C VAL A 192 10.58 -20.31 13.87
N GLU A 193 11.64 -21.11 13.82
CA GLU A 193 12.91 -20.83 14.53
C GLU A 193 13.62 -19.56 14.03
N ASN A 194 13.58 -19.31 12.72
CA ASN A 194 14.05 -18.08 12.09
C ASN A 194 12.81 -17.30 11.64
N PRO A 195 12.22 -16.45 12.50
CA PRO A 195 10.88 -15.89 12.30
C PRO A 195 10.84 -14.69 11.37
N ILE A 196 11.98 -14.17 10.90
CA ILE A 196 12.04 -12.96 10.09
C ILE A 196 12.92 -13.15 8.86
N HIS A 197 12.45 -12.63 7.74
CA HIS A 197 13.15 -12.54 6.47
C HIS A 197 13.08 -11.11 5.96
N ILE A 198 14.24 -10.51 5.68
CA ILE A 198 14.34 -9.09 5.30
C ILE A 198 14.98 -9.03 3.94
N VAL A 199 14.30 -8.38 2.99
CA VAL A 199 14.79 -8.20 1.62
C VAL A 199 14.76 -6.72 1.29
N ARG A 200 15.92 -6.14 0.97
CA ARG A 200 15.99 -4.74 0.53
C ARG A 200 15.58 -4.63 -0.93
N ILE A 201 14.53 -3.84 -1.17
CA ILE A 201 14.04 -3.50 -2.50
C ILE A 201 14.54 -2.10 -2.84
N GLN A 202 15.32 -1.99 -3.91
CA GLN A 202 15.85 -0.72 -4.37
C GLN A 202 14.81 0.05 -5.16
N ARG A 203 14.89 1.38 -5.10
CA ARG A 203 14.11 2.27 -5.95
C ARG A 203 14.38 1.98 -7.42
N ASP A 204 13.31 1.84 -8.20
CA ASP A 204 13.33 1.52 -9.61
C ASP A 204 12.51 2.58 -10.37
N GLU A 205 13.21 3.53 -11.02
CA GLU A 205 12.56 4.66 -11.68
C GLU A 205 11.69 4.23 -12.87
N ASP A 206 12.04 3.13 -13.56
CA ASP A 206 11.23 2.62 -14.67
C ASP A 206 9.91 2.02 -14.15
N ALA A 207 9.96 1.30 -13.02
CA ALA A 207 8.77 0.78 -12.37
C ALA A 207 7.89 1.91 -11.79
N ILE A 208 8.50 2.95 -11.24
CA ILE A 208 7.79 4.13 -10.76
C ILE A 208 7.14 4.87 -11.93
N ALA A 209 7.84 5.10 -13.04
CA ALA A 209 7.28 5.72 -14.23
C ALA A 209 6.07 4.93 -14.77
N LEU A 210 6.16 3.60 -14.81
CA LEU A 210 5.04 2.73 -15.17
C LEU A 210 3.87 2.87 -14.19
N ILE A 211 4.12 2.95 -12.88
CA ILE A 211 3.06 3.21 -11.89
C ILE A 211 2.35 4.52 -12.21
N MET A 212 3.10 5.59 -12.47
CA MET A 212 2.53 6.90 -12.77
C MET A 212 1.64 6.88 -14.02
N GLU A 213 2.12 6.28 -15.12
CA GLU A 213 1.34 6.12 -16.35
C GLU A 213 0.01 5.38 -16.09
N ARG A 214 0.07 4.28 -15.35
CA ARG A 214 -1.12 3.47 -15.04
C ARG A 214 -2.07 4.20 -14.10
N VAL A 215 -1.57 5.01 -13.17
CA VAL A 215 -2.38 5.87 -12.30
C VAL A 215 -3.09 6.95 -13.12
N GLU A 216 -2.43 7.59 -14.08
CA GLU A 216 -3.06 8.60 -14.94
C GLU A 216 -4.21 8.00 -15.78
N LEU A 217 -4.01 6.81 -16.34
CA LEU A 217 -5.07 6.08 -17.06
C LEU A 217 -6.23 5.68 -16.13
N ALA A 218 -5.92 5.30 -14.88
CA ALA A 218 -6.92 4.98 -13.88
C ALA A 218 -7.75 6.22 -13.49
N GLU A 219 -7.11 7.37 -13.31
CA GLU A 219 -7.76 8.63 -12.95
C GLU A 219 -8.76 9.11 -14.01
N GLN A 220 -8.49 8.87 -15.30
CA GLN A 220 -9.45 9.16 -16.37
C GLN A 220 -10.77 8.41 -16.16
N ILE A 221 -10.68 7.11 -15.86
CA ILE A 221 -11.85 6.25 -15.62
C ILE A 221 -12.59 6.67 -14.34
N ILE A 222 -11.85 6.97 -13.27
CA ILE A 222 -12.43 7.41 -11.99
C ILE A 222 -13.19 8.71 -12.18
N GLU A 223 -12.59 9.71 -12.85
CA GLU A 223 -13.19 11.04 -13.04
C GLU A 223 -14.42 10.99 -13.95
N GLU A 224 -14.38 10.19 -15.02
CA GLU A 224 -15.52 9.96 -15.90
C GLU A 224 -16.71 9.35 -15.15
N ASN A 225 -16.45 8.35 -14.29
CA ASN A 225 -17.50 7.71 -13.50
C ASN A 225 -18.01 8.65 -12.39
N TYR A 226 -17.11 9.35 -11.69
CA TYR A 226 -17.44 10.32 -10.67
C TYR A 226 -18.34 11.45 -11.20
N SER A 227 -18.02 11.95 -12.41
CA SER A 227 -18.83 12.95 -13.10
C SER A 227 -20.25 12.48 -13.41
N GLN A 228 -20.44 11.18 -13.67
CA GLN A 228 -21.77 10.59 -13.88
C GLN A 228 -22.56 10.50 -12.58
N LEU A 229 -21.91 10.06 -11.49
CA LEU A 229 -22.53 9.97 -10.16
C LEU A 229 -23.03 11.33 -9.65
N LYS A 230 -22.35 12.42 -9.99
CA LYS A 230 -22.76 13.79 -9.62
C LYS A 230 -23.93 14.37 -10.41
N ARG A 231 -24.24 13.79 -11.58
CA ARG A 231 -25.32 14.28 -12.46
C ARG A 231 -26.66 13.58 -12.19
N ALA A 232 -26.63 12.45 -11.48
CA ALA A 232 -27.81 11.68 -11.07
C ALA A 232 -28.47 12.30 -9.84
#